data_AF-A0A938JYH9-F1
#
_entry.id   AF-A0A938JYH9-F1
#
_cell.length_a   1.000
_cell.length_b   1.000
_cell.length_c   1.000
_cell.angle_alpha   90.00
_cell.angle_beta   90.00
_cell.angle_gamma   90.00
#
_symmetry.space_group_name_H-M   'P 1'
#
loop_
_entity.id
_entity.type
_entity.pdbx_description
1 polymer ?
#
loop_
_entity_poly.entity_id
_entity_poly.type
_entity_poly.pdbx_seq_one_letter_code
_entity_poly.pdbx_strand_id
1 'polypeptide(L)'
;MNRRLEQNATRLRAARAKLALADEHLSALQDEASTQELRAIVSETPDAAFEYRRATAHAAAMRRHRDELRDEVAELEVRQDQLLDRLSSARDNGSL
;
A
#
# COMPACT_ATOMS: atom_id res chain seq x y z
N MET A 1 11.92 9.98 -24.38
CA MET A 1 11.16 10.46 -23.20
C MET A 1 9.94 9.57 -22.92
N ASN A 2 9.06 9.33 -23.90
CA ASN A 2 7.81 8.56 -23.73
C ASN A 2 7.96 7.19 -23.03
N ARG A 3 8.94 6.38 -23.43
CA ARG A 3 9.18 5.05 -22.83
C ARG A 3 9.39 5.07 -21.31
N ARG A 4 10.03 6.13 -20.77
CA ARG A 4 10.26 6.27 -19.31
C ARG A 4 8.97 6.64 -18.57
N LEU A 5 8.13 7.47 -19.19
CA LEU A 5 6.82 7.85 -18.65
C LEU A 5 5.86 6.64 -18.64
N GLU A 6 5.81 5.88 -19.73
CA GLU A 6 5.02 4.65 -19.83
C GLU A 6 5.43 3.60 -18.78
N GLN A 7 6.74 3.42 -18.58
CA GLN A 7 7.28 2.53 -17.54
C GLN A 7 6.89 3.00 -16.13
N ASN A 8 7.02 4.29 -15.84
CA ASN A 8 6.63 4.85 -14.54
C ASN A 8 5.11 4.71 -14.32
N ALA A 9 4.27 5.01 -15.31
CA ALA A 9 2.82 4.85 -15.22
C ALA A 9 2.41 3.39 -15.01
N THR A 10 3.11 2.44 -15.65
CA THR A 10 2.86 1.00 -15.46
C THR A 10 3.19 0.56 -14.03
N ARG A 11 4.34 1.01 -13.50
CA ARG A 11 4.72 0.74 -12.11
C ARG A 11 3.74 1.37 -11.12
N LEU A 12 3.31 2.61 -11.38
CA LEU A 12 2.35 3.31 -10.53
C LEU A 12 1.01 2.58 -10.45
N ARG A 13 0.48 2.10 -11.59
CA ARG A 13 -0.74 1.29 -11.60
C ARG A 13 -0.58 -0.01 -10.80
N ALA A 14 0.54 -0.69 -10.94
CA ALA A 14 0.82 -1.91 -10.20
C ALA A 14 0.94 -1.66 -8.69
N ALA A 15 1.64 -0.59 -8.28
CA ALA A 15 1.79 -0.22 -6.88
C ALA A 15 0.45 0.16 -6.24
N ARG A 16 -0.39 0.94 -6.93
CA ARG A 16 -1.75 1.28 -6.47
C ARG A 16 -2.65 0.04 -6.34
N ALA A 17 -2.57 -0.90 -7.27
CA ALA A 17 -3.33 -2.15 -7.17
C ALA A 17 -2.90 -3.00 -5.97
N LYS A 18 -1.60 -3.09 -5.71
CA LYS A 18 -1.07 -3.76 -4.51
C LYS A 18 -1.50 -3.05 -3.23
N LEU A 19 -1.47 -1.72 -3.21
CA LEU A 19 -1.89 -0.93 -2.06
C LEU A 19 -3.38 -1.18 -1.73
N ALA A 20 -4.25 -1.17 -2.75
CA ALA A 20 -5.67 -1.47 -2.56
C ALA A 20 -5.90 -2.87 -1.97
N LEU A 21 -5.17 -3.88 -2.45
CA LEU A 21 -5.24 -5.23 -1.90
C LEU A 21 -4.74 -5.29 -0.45
N ALA A 22 -3.65 -4.58 -0.13
CA ALA A 22 -3.12 -4.52 1.23
C ALA A 22 -4.10 -3.82 2.20
N ASP A 23 -4.79 -2.78 1.75
CA ASP A 23 -5.85 -2.11 2.49
C ASP A 23 -7.05 -3.05 2.76
N GLU A 24 -7.47 -3.81 1.74
CA GLU A 24 -8.54 -4.81 1.89
C GLU A 24 -8.17 -5.89 2.91
N HIS A 25 -6.95 -6.45 2.80
CA HIS A 25 -6.45 -7.45 3.74
C HIS A 25 -6.38 -6.91 5.18
N LEU A 26 -5.97 -5.65 5.36
CA LEU A 26 -5.93 -5.02 6.68
C LEU A 26 -7.32 -4.84 7.27
N SER A 27 -8.29 -4.42 6.47
CA SER A 27 -9.69 -4.32 6.91
C SER A 27 -10.21 -5.68 7.38
N ALA A 28 -10.00 -6.73 6.58
CA ALA A 28 -10.44 -8.08 6.93
C ALA A 28 -9.78 -8.59 8.23
N LEU A 29 -8.49 -8.28 8.45
CA LEU A 29 -7.79 -8.64 9.70
C LEU A 29 -8.34 -7.89 10.92
N GLN A 30 -8.81 -6.65 10.76
CA GLN A 30 -9.45 -5.90 11.84
C GLN A 30 -10.83 -6.48 12.21
N ASP A 31 -11.60 -6.90 11.19
CA ASP A 31 -12.90 -7.53 11.39
C ASP A 31 -12.75 -8.90 12.09
N GLU A 32 -11.76 -9.70 11.70
CA GLU A 32 -11.45 -10.98 12.35
C GLU A 32 -10.95 -10.78 13.80
N ALA A 33 -10.05 -9.81 14.03
CA ALA A 33 -9.55 -9.51 15.37
C ALA A 33 -10.67 -9.11 16.33
N SER A 34 -11.64 -8.30 15.86
CA SER A 34 -12.82 -7.90 16.64
C SER A 34 -13.69 -9.11 17.01
N THR A 35 -13.82 -10.08 16.10
CA THR A 35 -14.56 -11.33 16.33
C THR A 35 -13.83 -12.23 17.33
N GLN A 36 -12.50 -12.31 17.26
CA GLN A 36 -11.67 -13.11 18.15
C GLN A 36 -11.60 -12.52 19.56
N GLU A 37 -11.55 -11.21 19.71
CA GLU A 37 -11.60 -10.52 21.01
C GLU A 37 -12.87 -10.91 21.79
N LEU A 38 -14.03 -10.92 21.12
CA LEU A 38 -15.29 -11.39 21.72
C LEU A 38 -15.23 -12.85 22.19
N ARG A 39 -14.54 -13.73 21.45
CA ARG A 39 -14.35 -15.14 21.87
C ARG A 39 -13.33 -15.31 22.98
N ALA A 40 -12.26 -14.53 22.98
CA ALA A 40 -11.19 -14.61 23.98
C ALA A 40 -11.69 -14.18 25.36
N ILE A 41 -12.54 -13.14 25.44
CA ILE A 41 -13.21 -12.71 26.67
C ILE A 41 -14.11 -13.83 27.24
N VAL A 42 -14.74 -14.62 26.37
CA VAL A 42 -15.67 -15.68 26.77
C VAL A 42 -14.95 -16.98 27.15
N SER A 43 -13.73 -17.23 26.65
CA SER A 43 -13.12 -18.57 26.75
C SER A 43 -12.02 -18.73 27.79
N GLU A 44 -11.45 -17.66 28.39
CA GLU A 44 -10.38 -17.72 29.43
C GLU A 44 -9.27 -18.77 29.20
N THR A 45 -8.92 -19.09 27.94
CA THR A 45 -7.94 -20.16 27.63
C THR A 45 -6.59 -19.59 27.18
N PRO A 46 -5.46 -20.19 27.61
CA PRO A 46 -4.12 -19.79 27.18
C PRO A 46 -3.88 -19.79 25.66
N ASP A 47 -4.57 -20.66 24.91
CA ASP A 47 -4.47 -20.75 23.44
C ASP A 47 -5.01 -19.48 22.74
N ALA A 48 -6.08 -18.89 23.27
CA ALA A 48 -6.65 -17.64 22.74
C ALA A 48 -5.64 -16.47 22.82
N ALA A 49 -4.84 -16.42 23.88
CA ALA A 49 -3.80 -15.41 24.04
C ALA A 49 -2.63 -15.57 23.05
N PHE A 50 -2.31 -16.81 22.65
CA PHE A 50 -1.28 -17.07 21.64
C PHE A 50 -1.73 -16.64 20.24
N GLU A 51 -2.94 -17.05 19.83
CA GLU A 51 -3.50 -16.66 18.53
C GLU A 51 -3.68 -15.14 18.42
N TYR A 52 -4.11 -14.47 19.50
CA TYR A 52 -4.19 -13.01 19.55
C TYR A 52 -2.83 -12.34 19.28
N ARG A 53 -1.75 -12.81 19.93
CA ARG A 53 -0.40 -12.27 19.68
C ARG A 53 0.06 -12.50 18.24
N ARG A 54 -0.25 -13.66 17.67
CA ARG A 54 0.10 -13.99 16.28
C ARG A 54 -0.65 -13.10 15.28
N ALA A 55 -1.96 -12.93 15.46
CA ALA A 55 -2.80 -12.05 14.66
C ALA A 55 -2.32 -10.59 14.75
N THR A 56 -1.96 -10.13 15.96
CA THR A 56 -1.43 -8.78 16.20
C THR A 56 -0.11 -8.54 15.47
N ALA A 57 0.83 -9.50 15.54
CA ALA A 57 2.11 -9.41 14.86
C ALA A 57 1.93 -9.42 13.33
N HIS A 58 1.02 -10.24 12.82
CA HIS A 58 0.71 -10.31 11.40
C HIS A 58 0.11 -8.99 10.89
N ALA A 59 -0.88 -8.44 11.59
CA ALA A 59 -1.48 -7.15 11.25
C ALA A 59 -0.44 -6.00 11.30
N ALA A 60 0.50 -6.03 12.25
CA ALA A 60 1.59 -5.06 12.29
C ALA A 60 2.53 -5.16 11.08
N ALA A 61 2.85 -6.37 10.63
CA ALA A 61 3.64 -6.58 9.40
C ALA A 61 2.89 -6.09 8.15
N MET A 62 1.59 -6.35 8.06
CA MET A 62 0.76 -5.86 6.95
C MET A 62 0.63 -4.33 6.91
N ARG A 63 0.52 -3.68 8.08
CA ARG A 63 0.54 -2.20 8.14
C ARG A 63 1.84 -1.62 7.59
N ARG A 64 3.00 -2.17 8.01
CA ARG A 64 4.30 -1.75 7.47
C ARG A 64 4.38 -1.92 5.96
N HIS A 65 3.93 -3.07 5.44
CA HIS A 65 3.92 -3.31 4.00
C HIS A 65 3.02 -2.33 3.23
N ARG A 66 1.83 -2.03 3.76
CA ARG A 66 0.95 -1.02 3.19
C ARG A 66 1.62 0.36 3.16
N ASP A 67 2.28 0.74 4.26
CA ASP A 67 2.96 2.03 4.36
C ASP A 67 4.11 2.13 3.33
N GLU A 68 4.90 1.06 3.16
CA GLU A 68 5.92 0.97 2.10
C GLU A 68 5.32 1.14 0.68
N LEU A 69 4.17 0.50 0.41
CA LEU A 69 3.48 0.64 -0.88
C LEU A 69 2.95 2.06 -1.10
N ARG A 70 2.45 2.71 -0.04
CA ARG A 70 1.99 4.10 -0.08
C ARG A 70 3.14 5.04 -0.40
N ASP A 71 4.30 4.84 0.22
CA ASP A 71 5.51 5.62 -0.06
C ASP A 71 5.99 5.40 -1.50
N GLU A 72 5.99 4.15 -2.00
CA GLU A 72 6.33 3.85 -3.40
C GLU A 72 5.37 4.56 -4.37
N VAL A 73 4.07 4.59 -4.09
CA VAL A 73 3.08 5.31 -4.91
C VAL A 73 3.40 6.80 -4.95
N ALA A 74 3.65 7.43 -3.80
CA ALA A 74 3.97 8.85 -3.71
C ALA A 74 5.26 9.20 -4.48
N GLU A 75 6.31 8.39 -4.36
CA GLU A 75 7.55 8.58 -5.12
C GLU A 75 7.33 8.45 -6.63
N LEU A 76 6.52 7.48 -7.06
CA LEU A 76 6.22 7.27 -8.47
C LEU A 76 5.39 8.41 -9.06
N GLU A 77 4.46 8.99 -8.30
CA GLU A 77 3.68 10.18 -8.66
C GLU A 77 4.58 11.41 -8.85
N VAL A 78 5.42 11.72 -7.85
CA VAL A 78 6.39 12.82 -7.96
C VAL A 78 7.28 12.66 -9.19
N ARG A 79 7.73 11.44 -9.46
CA ARG A 79 8.55 11.14 -10.64
C ARG A 79 7.77 11.28 -11.94
N GLN A 80 6.47 10.98 -11.95
CA GLN A 80 5.61 11.18 -13.11
C GLN A 80 5.50 12.67 -13.44
N ASP A 81 5.21 13.49 -12.44
CA ASP A 81 5.08 14.94 -12.58
C ASP A 81 6.37 15.55 -13.14
N GLN A 82 7.52 15.20 -12.57
CA GLN A 82 8.83 15.65 -13.07
C GLN A 82 9.10 15.24 -14.54
N LEU A 83 8.63 14.06 -14.96
CA LEU A 83 8.78 13.61 -16.34
C LEU A 83 7.83 14.37 -17.29
N LEU A 84 6.63 14.70 -16.83
CA LEU A 84 5.66 15.50 -17.57
C LEU A 84 6.14 16.95 -17.73
N ASP A 85 6.63 17.58 -16.65
CA ASP A 85 7.18 18.93 -16.68
C ASP A 85 8.30 19.06 -17.71
N ARG A 86 9.26 18.12 -17.70
CA ARG A 86 10.35 18.09 -18.68
C ARG A 86 9.87 17.91 -20.11
N LEU A 87 8.79 17.15 -20.32
CA LEU A 87 8.21 16.96 -21.65
C LEU A 87 7.54 18.26 -22.13
N SER A 88 6.80 18.93 -21.26
CA SER A 88 6.16 20.23 -21.54
C SER A 88 7.22 21.30 -21.85
N SER A 89 8.24 21.46 -21.00
CA SER A 89 9.32 22.43 -21.23
C SER A 89 10.11 22.15 -22.52
N ALA A 90 10.33 20.88 -22.87
CA ALA A 90 11.01 20.52 -24.11
C ALA A 90 10.18 20.87 -25.36
N ARG A 91 8.84 20.75 -25.26
CA ARG A 91 7.91 21.12 -26.33
C ARG A 91 7.83 22.63 -26.52
N ASP A 92 7.80 23.39 -25.42
CA ASP A 92 7.70 24.86 -25.46
C ASP A 92 8.97 25.50 -26.05
N ASN A 93 10.16 24.95 -25.77
CA ASN A 93 11.43 25.42 -26.33
C ASN A 93 11.61 25.12 -27.83
N GLY A 94 10.78 24.24 -28.42
CA GLY A 94 10.83 23.91 -29.86
C GLY A 94 9.87 24.75 -30.72
N SER A 95 9.11 25.68 -30.11
CA SER A 95 8.18 26.58 -30.80
C SER A 95 8.73 28.01 -31.01
N LEU A 96 10.05 28.21 -30.90
CA LEU A 96 10.79 29.43 -31.26
C LEU A 96 11.74 29.17 -32.43
#